data_AF-A0A800JG83-F1
#
_entry.id   AF-A0A800JG83-F1
#
_cell.length_a   1.000
_cell.length_b   1.000
_cell.length_c   1.000
_cell.angle_alpha   90.00
_cell.angle_beta   90.00
_cell.angle_gamma   90.00
#
_symmetry.space_group_name_H-M   'P 1'
#
loop_
_entity.id
_entity.type
_entity.pdbx_description
1 polymer ?
#
loop_
_entity_poly.entity_id
_entity_poly.type
_entity_poly.pdbx_seq_one_letter_code
_entity_poly.pdbx_strand_id
1 'polypeptide(L)'
;MSFGKRDVRRIAAEAGKFIRAGDAPFVMSVNYPDAHYPLHRQLNGLPTFPQTAADVKALPWIGVDNERLRKHVADYYNCLSRLDTGIGLLLEELENSGKADNTIVIYLGDHGAQFSRGKTSVYEAGLRVPFIIRWPDHTKAGHVANELVSSLDILPTVLQAANVKPPAGLDGRALQPLL
;
A
#
# COMPACT_ATOMS: atom_id res chain seq x y z
N MET A 1 5.41 -16.56 -2.19
CA MET A 1 5.43 -15.39 -3.10
C MET A 1 6.78 -15.36 -3.80
N SER A 2 6.82 -15.50 -5.13
CA SER A 2 8.05 -15.20 -5.88
C SER A 2 8.02 -13.73 -6.24
N PHE A 3 9.00 -12.94 -5.77
CA PHE A 3 9.20 -11.54 -6.16
C PHE A 3 9.43 -11.35 -7.67
N GLY A 4 9.54 -12.44 -8.43
CA GLY A 4 9.76 -12.44 -9.88
C GLY A 4 8.51 -12.19 -10.73
N LYS A 5 7.29 -12.24 -10.18
CA LYS A 5 6.06 -11.94 -10.94
C LYS A 5 5.42 -10.65 -10.40
N ARG A 6 5.74 -9.53 -11.05
CA ARG A 6 5.24 -8.18 -10.71
C ARG A 6 4.19 -7.67 -11.70
N ASP A 7 3.41 -8.59 -12.26
CA ASP A 7 2.36 -8.25 -13.21
C ASP A 7 1.12 -7.75 -12.48
N VAL A 8 1.03 -6.44 -12.32
CA VAL A 8 -0.07 -5.79 -11.61
C VAL A 8 -1.43 -6.01 -12.27
N ARG A 9 -1.48 -6.22 -13.60
CA ARG A 9 -2.73 -6.51 -14.32
C ARG A 9 -3.26 -7.88 -13.95
N ARG A 10 -2.36 -8.88 -13.90
CA ARG A 10 -2.72 -10.23 -13.44
C ARG A 10 -3.18 -10.22 -11.99
N ILE A 11 -2.49 -9.48 -11.11
CA ILE A 11 -2.88 -9.38 -9.69
C ILE A 11 -4.31 -8.84 -9.57
N ALA A 12 -4.62 -7.74 -10.25
CA ALA A 12 -5.96 -7.16 -10.26
C ALA A 12 -7.01 -8.15 -10.82
N ALA A 13 -6.73 -8.80 -11.95
CA ALA A 13 -7.64 -9.75 -12.56
C ALA A 13 -7.98 -10.94 -11.65
N GLU A 14 -6.98 -11.50 -10.93
CA GLU A 14 -7.22 -12.59 -9.97
C GLU A 14 -8.00 -12.10 -8.73
N ALA A 15 -7.72 -10.88 -8.25
CA ALA A 15 -8.48 -10.26 -7.17
C ALA A 15 -9.94 -10.04 -7.58
N GLY A 16 -10.19 -9.55 -8.80
CA GLY A 16 -11.54 -9.39 -9.34
C GLY A 16 -12.32 -10.70 -9.44
N LYS A 17 -11.67 -11.80 -9.88
CA LYS A 17 -12.27 -13.14 -9.85
C LYS A 17 -12.70 -13.54 -8.45
N PHE A 18 -11.85 -13.31 -7.45
CA PHE A 18 -12.18 -13.60 -6.05
C PHE A 18 -13.35 -12.76 -5.55
N ILE A 19 -13.33 -11.44 -5.79
CA ILE A 19 -14.40 -10.52 -5.36
C ILE A 19 -15.76 -10.95 -5.95
N ARG A 20 -15.78 -11.43 -7.19
CA ARG A 20 -17.00 -11.87 -7.90
C ARG A 20 -17.40 -13.33 -7.67
N ALA A 21 -16.64 -14.12 -6.91
CA ALA A 21 -16.87 -15.55 -6.76
C ALA A 21 -18.16 -15.91 -5.98
N GLY A 22 -18.70 -14.98 -5.20
CA GLY A 22 -19.96 -15.15 -4.48
C GLY A 22 -20.34 -13.92 -3.68
N ASP A 23 -21.48 -13.95 -2.99
CA ASP A 23 -22.04 -12.79 -2.28
C ASP A 23 -21.73 -12.73 -0.79
N ALA A 24 -21.06 -13.76 -0.25
CA ALA A 24 -20.64 -13.75 1.13
C ALA A 24 -19.64 -12.61 1.42
N PRO A 25 -19.64 -12.04 2.65
CA PRO A 25 -18.60 -11.10 3.07
C PRO A 25 -17.21 -11.72 2.90
N PHE A 26 -16.22 -10.89 2.53
CA PHE A 26 -14.86 -11.36 2.29
C PHE A 26 -13.83 -10.53 3.06
N VAL A 27 -12.69 -11.17 3.32
CA VAL A 27 -11.44 -10.49 3.67
C VAL A 27 -10.42 -10.87 2.61
N MET A 28 -9.80 -9.88 1.97
CA MET A 28 -8.79 -10.09 0.94
C MET A 28 -7.57 -9.25 1.25
N SER A 29 -6.39 -9.88 1.20
CA SER A 29 -5.10 -9.20 1.29
C SER A 29 -4.39 -9.32 -0.05
N VAL A 30 -4.17 -8.18 -0.70
CA VAL A 30 -3.39 -8.09 -1.95
C VAL A 30 -2.05 -7.48 -1.61
N ASN A 31 -0.98 -8.27 -1.72
CA ASN A 31 0.37 -7.83 -1.40
C ASN A 31 1.17 -7.64 -2.69
N TYR A 32 1.47 -6.38 -3.01
CA TYR A 32 2.28 -6.06 -4.17
C TYR A 32 3.78 -6.20 -3.85
N PRO A 33 4.58 -6.80 -4.75
CA PRO A 33 6.02 -6.95 -4.54
C PRO A 33 6.81 -5.66 -4.80
N ASP A 34 6.22 -4.67 -5.49
CA ASP A 34 6.81 -3.34 -5.62
C ASP A 34 6.60 -2.53 -4.34
N ALA A 35 7.58 -1.78 -3.83
CA ALA A 35 8.91 -1.50 -4.39
C ALA A 35 10.05 -2.26 -3.67
N HIS A 36 9.91 -3.58 -3.47
CA HIS A 36 10.98 -4.42 -2.93
C HIS A 36 12.10 -4.67 -3.96
N TYR A 37 13.34 -4.89 -3.53
CA TYR A 37 14.43 -5.35 -4.41
C TYR A 37 14.12 -6.69 -5.12
N PRO A 38 14.68 -6.92 -6.33
CA PRO A 38 15.40 -5.94 -7.16
C PRO A 38 14.46 -4.83 -7.67
N LEU A 39 14.97 -3.60 -7.76
CA LEU A 39 14.20 -2.49 -8.33
C LEU A 39 14.25 -2.57 -9.86
N HIS A 40 13.09 -2.46 -10.48
CA HIS A 40 12.96 -2.52 -11.92
C HIS A 40 12.45 -1.20 -12.47
N ARG A 41 13.28 -0.56 -13.29
CA ARG A 41 12.93 0.67 -14.00
C ARG A 41 11.62 0.57 -14.77
N GLN A 42 11.37 -0.57 -15.42
CA GLN A 42 10.13 -0.84 -16.14
C GLN A 42 9.87 -2.35 -16.20
N LEU A 43 8.62 -2.76 -16.07
CA LEU A 43 8.17 -4.15 -16.30
C LEU A 43 6.79 -4.12 -16.96
N ASN A 44 6.56 -4.99 -17.94
CA ASN A 44 5.27 -5.12 -18.63
C ASN A 44 4.71 -3.78 -19.15
N GLY A 45 5.60 -2.91 -19.63
CA GLY A 45 5.28 -1.57 -20.12
C GLY A 45 4.97 -0.52 -19.04
N LEU A 46 5.19 -0.83 -17.75
CA LEU A 46 4.89 0.07 -16.62
C LEU A 46 6.14 0.42 -15.79
N PRO A 47 6.33 1.71 -15.44
CA PRO A 47 5.52 2.86 -15.87
C PRO A 47 5.73 3.17 -17.37
N THR A 48 4.76 3.80 -18.03
CA THR A 48 4.86 4.17 -19.45
C THR A 48 6.04 5.09 -19.72
N PHE A 49 6.30 6.01 -18.79
CA PHE A 49 7.40 6.98 -18.86
C PHE A 49 8.28 6.85 -17.61
N PRO A 50 9.29 5.97 -17.62
CA PRO A 50 10.12 5.73 -16.45
C PRO A 50 11.11 6.86 -16.21
N GLN A 51 11.11 7.36 -14.98
CA GLN A 51 12.06 8.35 -14.46
C GLN A 51 13.50 7.84 -14.52
N THR A 52 14.43 8.78 -14.51
CA THR A 52 15.88 8.61 -14.50
C THR A 52 16.51 9.40 -13.34
N ALA A 53 17.83 9.25 -13.16
CA ALA A 53 18.59 10.02 -12.19
C ALA A 53 18.55 11.54 -12.40
N ALA A 54 18.18 12.01 -13.60
CA ALA A 54 18.02 13.43 -13.90
C ALA A 54 16.69 14.00 -13.39
N ASP A 55 15.69 13.14 -13.20
CA ASP A 55 14.31 13.54 -12.85
C ASP A 55 14.07 13.61 -11.34
N VAL A 56 15.02 13.13 -10.53
CA VAL A 56 14.85 12.95 -9.09
C VAL A 56 16.05 13.47 -8.29
N LYS A 57 15.80 13.75 -7.01
CA LYS A 57 16.84 14.01 -6.01
C LYS A 57 17.02 12.78 -5.12
N ALA A 58 18.17 12.68 -4.45
CA ALA A 58 18.31 11.72 -3.36
C ALA A 58 17.27 11.97 -2.26
N LEU A 59 16.88 10.91 -1.55
CA LEU A 59 15.94 11.04 -0.43
C LEU A 59 16.61 11.85 0.69
N PRO A 60 15.98 12.92 1.22
CA PRO A 60 16.66 13.89 2.09
C PRO A 60 17.31 13.27 3.33
N TRP A 61 16.70 12.24 3.91
CA TRP A 61 17.20 11.57 5.12
C TRP A 61 18.49 10.76 4.91
N ILE A 62 18.91 10.52 3.65
CA ILE A 62 20.16 9.81 3.35
C ILE A 62 21.37 10.72 3.57
N GLY A 63 21.22 12.04 3.42
CA GLY A 63 22.27 13.04 3.67
C GLY A 63 23.40 13.11 2.64
N VAL A 64 23.29 12.36 1.53
CA VAL A 64 24.23 12.39 0.40
C VAL A 64 23.43 12.42 -0.88
N ASP A 65 23.84 13.21 -1.87
CA ASP A 65 23.26 13.22 -3.21
C ASP A 65 24.37 12.95 -4.25
N ASN A 66 24.24 11.84 -4.97
CA ASN A 66 25.09 11.50 -6.11
C ASN A 66 24.27 10.75 -7.17
N GLU A 67 24.80 10.68 -8.39
CA GLU A 67 24.11 10.08 -9.54
C GLU A 67 23.70 8.62 -9.30
N ARG A 68 24.58 7.81 -8.68
CA ARG A 68 24.28 6.40 -8.37
C ARG A 68 23.06 6.29 -7.46
N LEU A 69 22.97 7.14 -6.43
CA LEU A 69 21.84 7.17 -5.52
C LEU A 69 20.59 7.70 -6.19
N ARG A 70 20.68 8.76 -7.01
CA ARG A 70 19.56 9.28 -7.79
C ARG A 70 19.00 8.23 -8.76
N LYS A 71 19.86 7.44 -9.42
CA LYS A 71 19.43 6.30 -10.25
C LYS A 71 18.62 5.29 -9.42
N HIS A 72 19.10 4.98 -8.23
CA HIS A 72 18.43 4.05 -7.33
C HIS A 72 17.07 4.58 -6.83
N VAL A 73 16.98 5.88 -6.51
CA VAL A 73 15.71 6.54 -6.16
C VAL A 73 14.75 6.57 -7.36
N ALA A 74 15.24 6.84 -8.57
CA ALA A 74 14.42 6.83 -9.77
C ALA A 74 13.81 5.44 -10.02
N ASP A 75 14.61 4.38 -9.89
CA ASP A 75 14.11 3.00 -10.02
C ASP A 75 13.09 2.65 -8.92
N TYR A 76 13.26 3.19 -7.70
CA TYR A 76 12.28 3.04 -6.61
C TYR A 76 10.95 3.73 -6.95
N TYR A 77 10.99 4.99 -7.40
CA TYR A 77 9.79 5.71 -7.84
C TYR A 77 9.10 5.08 -9.05
N ASN A 78 9.87 4.50 -9.97
CA ASN A 78 9.30 3.73 -11.08
C ASN A 78 8.55 2.48 -10.60
N CYS A 79 9.06 1.79 -9.57
CA CYS A 79 8.33 0.69 -8.94
C CYS A 79 7.06 1.18 -8.24
N LEU A 80 7.11 2.32 -7.53
CA LEU A 80 5.93 2.93 -6.92
C LEU A 80 4.88 3.36 -7.96
N SER A 81 5.29 3.89 -9.10
CA SER A 81 4.37 4.26 -10.19
C SER A 81 3.68 3.02 -10.80
N ARG A 82 4.40 1.90 -10.91
CA ARG A 82 3.79 0.62 -11.32
C ARG A 82 2.83 0.08 -10.25
N LEU A 83 3.19 0.18 -8.97
CA LEU A 83 2.31 -0.16 -7.84
C LEU A 83 1.02 0.67 -7.88
N ASP A 84 1.12 1.98 -8.06
CA ASP A 84 -0.02 2.90 -8.17
C ASP A 84 -0.99 2.50 -9.29
N THR A 85 -0.45 2.18 -10.48
CA THR A 85 -1.25 1.60 -11.58
C THR A 85 -1.97 0.32 -11.14
N GLY A 86 -1.28 -0.56 -10.40
CA GLY A 86 -1.84 -1.80 -9.89
C GLY A 86 -2.96 -1.60 -8.88
N ILE A 87 -2.83 -0.61 -8.01
CA ILE A 87 -3.87 -0.22 -7.05
C ILE A 87 -5.09 0.30 -7.80
N GLY A 88 -4.90 1.18 -8.80
CA GLY A 88 -5.99 1.67 -9.65
C GLY A 88 -6.79 0.55 -10.29
N LEU A 89 -6.11 -0.43 -10.90
CA LEU A 89 -6.74 -1.60 -11.50
C LEU A 89 -7.50 -2.47 -10.47
N LEU A 90 -6.96 -2.63 -9.26
CA LEU A 90 -7.63 -3.38 -8.19
C LEU A 90 -8.90 -2.66 -7.71
N LEU A 91 -8.84 -1.33 -7.59
CA LEU A 91 -10.00 -0.52 -7.21
C LEU A 91 -11.08 -0.53 -8.30
N GLU A 92 -10.68 -0.50 -9.57
CA GLU A 92 -11.59 -0.66 -10.71
C GLU A 92 -12.29 -2.04 -10.68
N GLU A 93 -11.56 -3.12 -10.38
CA GLU A 93 -12.16 -4.46 -10.23
C GLU A 93 -13.17 -4.53 -9.07
N LEU A 94 -12.91 -3.79 -7.98
CA LEU A 94 -13.85 -3.66 -6.86
C LEU A 94 -15.08 -2.83 -7.24
N GLU A 95 -14.91 -1.71 -7.94
CA GLU A 95 -16.02 -0.89 -8.45
C GLU A 95 -16.91 -1.67 -9.43
N ASN A 96 -16.30 -2.33 -10.41
CA ASN A 96 -17.00 -3.15 -11.40
C ASN A 96 -17.72 -4.37 -10.79
N SER A 97 -17.36 -4.78 -9.58
CA SER A 97 -18.07 -5.83 -8.85
C SER A 97 -19.38 -5.35 -8.20
N GLY A 98 -19.62 -4.05 -8.12
CA GLY A 98 -20.76 -3.46 -7.41
C GLY A 98 -20.63 -3.49 -5.87
N LYS A 99 -19.48 -3.90 -5.33
CA LYS A 99 -19.26 -4.08 -3.88
C LYS A 99 -18.49 -2.92 -3.23
N ALA A 100 -18.11 -1.90 -4.00
CA ALA A 100 -17.27 -0.80 -3.52
C ALA A 100 -17.87 -0.05 -2.32
N ASP A 101 -19.18 0.17 -2.32
CA ASP A 101 -19.90 0.91 -1.26
C ASP A 101 -20.09 0.09 0.03
N ASN A 102 -19.81 -1.22 -0.02
CA ASN A 102 -19.87 -2.13 1.14
C ASN A 102 -18.49 -2.76 1.45
N THR A 103 -17.40 -2.09 1.05
CA THR A 103 -16.04 -2.61 1.24
C THR A 103 -15.14 -1.55 1.87
N ILE A 104 -14.51 -1.92 2.98
CA ILE A 104 -13.41 -1.15 3.58
C ILE A 104 -12.15 -1.46 2.79
N VAL A 105 -11.45 -0.41 2.35
CA VAL A 105 -10.14 -0.52 1.71
C VAL A 105 -9.09 0.09 2.64
N ILE A 106 -8.06 -0.70 2.98
CA ILE A 106 -6.91 -0.25 3.78
C ILE A 106 -5.66 -0.42 2.92
N TYR A 107 -4.93 0.66 2.71
CA TYR A 107 -3.62 0.66 2.04
C TYR A 107 -2.53 1.02 3.05
N LEU A 108 -1.47 0.22 3.09
CA LEU A 108 -0.31 0.49 3.94
C LEU A 108 0.99 -0.08 3.38
N GLY A 109 2.11 0.46 3.85
CA GLY A 109 3.43 -0.19 3.76
C GLY A 109 3.70 -1.06 4.99
N ASP A 110 4.49 -2.13 4.83
CA ASP A 110 4.92 -2.98 5.94
C ASP A 110 6.09 -2.38 6.74
N HIS A 111 6.99 -1.68 6.04
CA HIS A 111 8.08 -0.90 6.59
C HIS A 111 8.55 0.17 5.59
N GLY A 112 9.46 1.05 6.03
CA GLY A 112 10.07 2.06 5.19
C GLY A 112 10.93 1.53 4.03
N ALA A 113 11.35 2.43 3.15
CA ALA A 113 12.05 2.08 1.91
C ALA A 113 13.41 1.41 2.16
N GLN A 114 13.88 0.56 1.23
CA GLN A 114 15.15 -0.19 1.36
C GLN A 114 16.40 0.66 1.06
N PHE A 115 16.51 1.79 1.76
CA PHE A 115 17.63 2.74 1.71
C PHE A 115 18.32 2.83 3.08
N SER A 116 19.47 3.50 3.14
CA SER A 116 20.12 3.81 4.42
C SER A 116 19.15 4.55 5.35
N ARG A 117 19.11 4.15 6.63
CA ARG A 117 18.16 4.63 7.66
C ARG A 117 16.68 4.33 7.35
N GLY A 118 16.40 3.47 6.36
CA GLY A 118 15.07 3.01 6.00
C GLY A 118 14.75 1.66 6.64
N LYS A 119 14.34 0.67 5.82
CA LYS A 119 14.12 -0.73 6.24
C LYS A 119 15.23 -1.19 7.20
N THR A 120 14.83 -1.98 8.20
CA THR A 120 15.68 -2.47 9.31
C THR A 120 16.17 -1.41 10.30
N SER A 121 15.62 -0.21 10.28
CA SER A 121 15.91 0.82 11.28
C SER A 121 14.65 1.23 12.05
N VAL A 122 14.87 1.84 13.23
CA VAL A 122 13.81 2.45 14.06
C VAL A 122 13.70 3.97 13.84
N TYR A 123 14.27 4.49 12.76
CA TYR A 123 14.11 5.90 12.37
C TYR A 123 12.79 6.12 11.64
N GLU A 124 12.36 7.38 11.55
CA GLU A 124 11.17 7.79 10.77
C GLU A 124 11.14 7.18 9.36
N ALA A 125 12.26 7.19 8.63
CA ALA A 125 12.33 6.63 7.29
C ALA A 125 12.18 5.09 7.23
N GLY A 126 12.29 4.39 8.37
CA GLY A 126 12.05 2.96 8.52
C GLY A 126 10.67 2.61 9.07
N LEU A 127 10.07 3.47 9.90
CA LEU A 127 8.82 3.21 10.62
C LEU A 127 7.60 3.95 10.04
N ARG A 128 7.78 5.15 9.50
CA ARG A 128 6.69 6.00 8.99
C ARG A 128 6.31 5.58 7.56
N VAL A 129 5.34 4.69 7.48
CA VAL A 129 4.77 4.14 6.25
C VAL A 129 3.48 4.86 5.86
N PRO A 130 3.05 4.82 4.58
CA PRO A 130 1.70 5.26 4.23
C PRO A 130 0.68 4.38 4.96
N PHE A 131 -0.44 5.00 5.35
CA PHE A 131 -1.59 4.32 5.95
C PHE A 131 -2.84 5.11 5.54
N ILE A 132 -3.67 4.52 4.66
CA ILE A 132 -4.85 5.14 4.08
C ILE A 132 -6.03 4.19 4.28
N ILE A 133 -7.16 4.72 4.76
CA ILE A 133 -8.41 3.97 4.89
C ILE A 133 -9.50 4.67 4.07
N ARG A 134 -10.23 3.88 3.27
CA ARG A 134 -11.54 4.23 2.72
C ARG A 134 -12.57 3.31 3.38
N TRP A 135 -13.45 3.89 4.19
CA TRP A 135 -14.56 3.18 4.80
C TRP A 135 -15.85 3.92 4.42
N PRO A 136 -16.69 3.32 3.56
CA PRO A 136 -17.99 3.88 3.20
C PRO A 136 -18.78 4.33 4.44
N ASP A 137 -19.39 5.51 4.37
CA ASP A 137 -20.15 6.17 5.45
C ASP A 137 -19.37 6.53 6.73
N HIS A 138 -18.07 6.24 6.81
CA HIS A 138 -17.23 6.52 7.99
C HIS A 138 -16.04 7.43 7.71
N THR A 139 -15.49 7.42 6.48
CA THR A 139 -14.35 8.29 6.11
C THR A 139 -14.79 9.49 5.29
N LYS A 140 -14.17 10.65 5.51
CA LYS A 140 -14.29 11.83 4.63
C LYS A 140 -13.10 11.94 3.67
N ALA A 141 -13.36 12.09 2.38
CA ALA A 141 -12.31 12.28 1.38
C ALA A 141 -11.41 13.50 1.70
N GLY A 142 -10.09 13.30 1.63
CA GLY A 142 -9.09 14.33 1.94
C GLY A 142 -8.89 14.62 3.43
N HIS A 143 -9.58 13.90 4.33
CA HIS A 143 -9.31 13.98 5.77
C HIS A 143 -7.89 13.49 6.08
N VAL A 144 -7.23 14.18 7.02
CA VAL A 144 -5.87 13.85 7.49
C VAL A 144 -5.89 13.83 9.01
N ALA A 145 -5.73 12.63 9.58
CA ALA A 145 -5.48 12.43 11.00
C ALA A 145 -3.97 12.56 11.29
N ASN A 146 -3.61 13.21 12.40
CA ASN A 146 -2.21 13.39 12.82
C ASN A 146 -1.85 12.53 14.04
N GLU A 147 -2.81 11.78 14.56
CA GLU A 147 -2.66 10.85 15.66
C GLU A 147 -1.71 9.71 15.29
N LEU A 148 -0.94 9.26 16.28
CA LEU A 148 -0.08 8.09 16.11
C LEU A 148 -0.94 6.82 16.08
N VAL A 149 -0.83 6.09 14.98
CA VAL A 149 -1.50 4.80 14.75
C VAL A 149 -0.48 3.72 14.42
N SER A 150 -0.89 2.47 14.54
CA SER A 150 -0.08 1.28 14.31
C SER A 150 -0.81 0.31 13.39
N SER A 151 -0.07 -0.54 12.67
CA SER A 151 -0.67 -1.67 11.95
C SER A 151 -1.42 -2.64 12.86
N LEU A 152 -1.13 -2.64 14.18
CA LEU A 152 -1.88 -3.37 15.20
C LEU A 152 -3.34 -2.91 15.32
N ASP A 153 -3.64 -1.68 14.91
CA ASP A 153 -4.98 -1.09 14.96
C ASP A 153 -5.92 -1.66 13.87
N ILE A 154 -5.37 -2.34 12.85
CA ILE A 154 -6.15 -2.92 11.75
C ILE A 154 -7.09 -4.02 12.26
N LEU A 155 -6.59 -4.94 13.09
CA LEU A 155 -7.39 -6.06 13.60
C LEU A 155 -8.63 -5.59 14.39
N PRO A 156 -8.52 -4.76 15.44
CA PRO A 156 -9.69 -4.28 16.16
C PRO A 156 -10.62 -3.44 15.27
N THR A 157 -10.10 -2.70 14.28
CA THR A 157 -10.91 -1.94 13.32
C THR A 157 -11.77 -2.86 12.45
N VAL A 158 -11.17 -3.92 11.87
CA VAL A 158 -11.89 -4.89 11.01
C VAL A 158 -12.91 -5.70 11.83
N LEU A 159 -12.57 -6.10 13.05
CA LEU A 159 -13.51 -6.81 13.92
C LEU A 159 -14.71 -5.92 14.28
N GLN A 160 -14.47 -4.65 14.59
CA GLN A 160 -15.54 -3.68 14.85
C GLN A 160 -16.45 -3.51 13.61
N ALA A 161 -15.86 -3.35 12.42
CA ALA A 161 -16.61 -3.22 11.18
C ALA A 161 -17.47 -4.45 10.87
N ALA A 162 -16.98 -5.65 11.20
CA ALA A 162 -17.71 -6.90 11.04
C ALA A 162 -18.71 -7.19 12.17
N ASN A 163 -18.87 -6.26 13.14
CA ASN A 163 -19.67 -6.45 14.35
C ASN A 163 -19.27 -7.71 15.14
N VAL A 164 -17.97 -8.02 15.16
CA VAL A 164 -17.38 -9.14 15.90
C VAL A 164 -16.74 -8.61 17.17
N LYS A 165 -17.06 -9.23 18.32
CA LYS A 165 -16.45 -8.87 19.60
C LYS A 165 -14.94 -9.16 19.56
N PRO A 166 -14.06 -8.17 19.78
CA PRO A 166 -12.63 -8.40 19.78
C PRO A 166 -12.22 -9.29 20.98
N PRO A 167 -11.19 -10.14 20.82
CA PRO A 167 -10.60 -10.83 21.95
C PRO A 167 -10.03 -9.83 22.97
N ALA A 168 -9.98 -10.23 24.23
CA ALA A 168 -9.34 -9.41 25.27
C ALA A 168 -7.83 -9.32 25.03
N GLY A 169 -7.22 -8.20 25.43
CA GLY A 169 -5.76 -8.03 25.42
C GLY A 169 -5.15 -7.69 24.05
N LEU A 170 -5.92 -7.12 23.11
CA LEU A 170 -5.33 -6.53 21.90
C LEU A 170 -4.57 -5.24 22.26
N ASP A 171 -3.36 -5.09 21.72
CA ASP A 171 -2.55 -3.88 21.88
C ASP A 171 -3.06 -2.71 21.02
N GLY A 172 -3.66 -3.02 19.88
CA GLY A 172 -4.25 -2.03 18.96
C GLY A 172 -5.62 -1.53 19.41
N ARG A 173 -6.07 -0.44 18.80
CA ARG A 173 -7.38 0.19 19.02
C ARG A 173 -8.12 0.36 17.71
N ALA A 174 -9.45 0.31 17.75
CA ALA A 174 -10.22 0.53 16.54
C ALA A 174 -10.08 1.98 16.06
N LEU A 175 -9.84 2.16 14.76
CA LEU A 175 -9.54 3.45 14.16
C LEU A 175 -10.78 4.27 13.86
N GLN A 176 -11.98 3.68 13.85
CA GLN A 176 -13.24 4.34 13.51
C GLN A 176 -13.42 5.74 14.16
N PRO A 177 -13.03 5.99 15.43
CA PRO A 177 -13.16 7.33 16.03
C PRO A 177 -12.28 8.43 15.42
N LEU A 178 -11.29 8.06 14.58
CA LEU A 178 -10.34 8.98 13.95
C LEU A 178 -10.64 9.24 12.47
N LEU A 179 -11.58 8.49 11.88
CA LEU A 179 -11.88 8.45 10.43
C LEU A 179 -12.83 9.56 9.96
#